data_AF-K1SP25-F1
#
_entry.id   AF-K1SP25-F1
#
_cell.length_a   1.000
_cell.length_b   1.000
_cell.length_c   1.000
_cell.angle_alpha   90.00
_cell.angle_beta   90.00
_cell.angle_gamma   90.00
#
_symmetry.space_group_name_H-M   'P 1'
#
loop_
_entity.id
_entity.type
_entity.pdbx_description
1 polymer ?
#
loop_
_entity_poly.entity_id
_entity_poly.type
_entity_poly.pdbx_seq_one_letter_code
_entity_poly.pdbx_strand_id
1 'polypeptide(L)'
;KIFVRYDYYYNLCRDFSAAKDIRLYGFTDYFLFAIAKIICDLEKINQKFMRQNIRIGGLRALLNLIRELVAYAYLSYLVCGGRLSVSDFIFYFGIITGFSNWIMNAVYQYSNLERCCNDCAAFREFVESEEEGQNRPDIDFDDVASIEFKNVSFTYPSAEKSTVCNMSFKVNRGENIAIVGENGAGKTTAVKLL
;
A
#
# COMPACT_ATOMS: atom_id res chain seq x y z
N LYS A 1 -2.46 4.98 1.09
CA LYS A 1 -3.82 5.60 0.99
C LYS A 1 -4.26 5.92 -0.44
N ILE A 2 -3.45 6.56 -1.29
CA ILE A 2 -3.87 6.91 -2.68
C ILE A 2 -4.10 5.67 -3.57
N PHE A 3 -3.26 4.64 -3.47
CA PHE A 3 -3.42 3.38 -4.21
C PHE A 3 -4.68 2.62 -3.81
N VAL A 4 -5.03 2.57 -2.52
CA VAL A 4 -6.27 1.93 -2.04
C VAL A 4 -7.51 2.66 -2.59
N ARG A 5 -7.49 4.00 -2.64
CA ARG A 5 -8.57 4.76 -3.27
C ARG A 5 -8.64 4.49 -4.77
N TYR A 6 -7.51 4.52 -5.47
CA TYR A 6 -7.46 4.20 -6.89
C TYR A 6 -8.06 2.82 -7.17
N ASP A 7 -7.67 1.81 -6.40
CA ASP A 7 -8.18 0.43 -6.53
C ASP A 7 -9.70 0.35 -6.29
N TYR A 8 -10.21 1.02 -5.24
CA TYR A 8 -11.64 1.12 -5.00
C TYR A 8 -12.41 1.72 -6.19
N TYR A 9 -11.98 2.90 -6.68
CA TYR A 9 -12.64 3.55 -7.81
C TYR A 9 -12.48 2.75 -9.12
N TYR A 10 -11.33 2.10 -9.31
CA TYR A 10 -11.07 1.23 -10.45
C TYR A 10 -11.98 -0.01 -10.45
N ASN A 11 -12.16 -0.64 -9.30
CA ASN A 11 -13.09 -1.76 -9.14
C ASN A 11 -14.55 -1.33 -9.32
N LEU A 12 -14.92 -0.15 -8.80
CA LEU A 12 -16.26 0.41 -8.97
C LEU A 12 -16.60 0.70 -10.44
N CYS A 13 -15.61 1.11 -11.26
CA CYS A 13 -15.78 1.25 -12.72
C CYS A 13 -16.13 -0.07 -13.42
N ARG A 14 -15.80 -1.23 -12.82
CA ARG A 14 -16.02 -2.56 -13.42
C ARG A 14 -17.28 -3.24 -12.89
N ASP A 15 -17.95 -2.65 -11.90
CA ASP A 15 -19.19 -3.17 -11.32
C ASP A 15 -20.42 -2.59 -12.03
N PHE A 16 -21.14 -3.45 -12.75
CA PHE A 16 -22.37 -3.09 -13.44
C PHE A 16 -23.52 -2.72 -12.49
N SER A 17 -23.51 -3.19 -11.24
CA SER A 17 -24.52 -2.85 -10.24
C SER A 17 -24.34 -1.40 -9.79
N ALA A 18 -23.11 -1.02 -9.44
CA ALA A 18 -22.75 0.34 -9.08
C ALA A 18 -23.02 1.35 -10.21
N ALA A 19 -22.86 0.94 -11.47
CA ALA A 19 -23.13 1.80 -12.62
C ALA A 19 -24.61 2.25 -12.71
N LYS A 20 -25.55 1.41 -12.26
CA LYS A 20 -26.98 1.78 -12.21
C LYS A 20 -27.23 2.85 -11.15
N ASP A 21 -26.66 2.68 -9.95
CA ASP A 21 -26.81 3.62 -8.84
C ASP A 21 -26.19 4.98 -9.16
N ILE A 22 -24.99 5.00 -9.74
CA ILE A 22 -24.31 6.26 -10.14
C ILE A 22 -25.17 7.06 -11.11
N ARG A 23 -25.85 6.40 -12.06
CA ARG A 23 -26.77 7.06 -13.00
C ARG A 23 -28.05 7.51 -12.33
N LEU A 24 -28.64 6.65 -11.49
CA LEU A 24 -29.89 6.91 -10.80
C LEU A 24 -29.79 8.15 -9.89
N TYR A 25 -28.66 8.31 -9.20
CA TYR A 25 -28.40 9.44 -8.31
C TYR A 25 -27.70 10.63 -9.00
N GLY A 26 -27.42 10.56 -10.30
CA GLY A 26 -26.79 11.66 -11.04
C GLY A 26 -25.33 11.95 -10.65
N PHE A 27 -24.60 10.97 -10.09
CA PHE A 27 -23.24 11.16 -9.58
C PHE A 27 -22.12 11.04 -10.64
N THR A 28 -22.46 10.91 -11.92
CA THR A 28 -21.50 10.68 -13.02
C THR A 28 -20.38 11.73 -13.02
N ASP A 29 -20.70 13.01 -12.95
CA ASP A 29 -19.71 14.09 -13.03
C ASP A 29 -18.79 14.11 -11.81
N TYR A 30 -19.35 13.88 -10.62
CA TYR A 30 -18.56 13.77 -9.39
C TYR A 30 -17.61 12.57 -9.44
N PHE A 31 -18.09 11.42 -9.91
CA PHE A 31 -17.29 10.21 -10.03
C PHE A 31 -16.14 10.39 -11.02
N LEU A 32 -16.42 10.95 -12.20
CA LEU A 32 -15.39 11.28 -13.19
C LEU A 32 -14.36 12.27 -12.64
N PHE A 33 -14.81 13.31 -11.93
CA PHE A 33 -13.91 14.27 -11.29
C PHE A 33 -13.03 13.60 -10.22
N ALA A 34 -13.59 12.72 -9.39
CA ALA A 34 -12.85 12.01 -8.35
C ALA A 34 -11.75 11.12 -8.94
N ILE A 35 -12.06 10.37 -10.00
CA ILE A 35 -11.08 9.55 -10.72
C ILE A 35 -10.00 10.42 -11.36
N ALA A 36 -10.41 11.47 -12.10
CA ALA A 36 -9.47 12.39 -12.74
C ALA A 36 -8.51 13.02 -11.73
N LYS A 37 -9.01 13.38 -10.54
CA LYS A 37 -8.19 13.89 -9.44
C LYS A 37 -7.17 12.87 -8.94
N ILE A 38 -7.59 11.62 -8.72
CA ILE A 38 -6.68 10.54 -8.29
C ILE A 38 -5.61 10.29 -9.34
N ILE A 39 -5.98 10.24 -10.62
CA ILE A 39 -5.03 10.06 -11.73
C ILE A 39 -4.04 11.22 -11.79
N CYS A 40 -4.52 12.47 -11.71
CA CYS A 40 -3.67 13.66 -11.71
C CYS A 40 -2.68 13.65 -10.52
N ASP A 41 -3.12 13.23 -9.34
CA ASP A 41 -2.26 13.14 -8.16
C ASP A 41 -1.22 12.02 -8.29
N LEU A 42 -1.59 10.85 -8.85
CA LEU A 42 -0.63 9.79 -9.19
C LEU A 42 0.37 10.27 -10.24
N GLU A 43 -0.08 11.01 -11.25
CA GLU A 43 0.77 11.54 -12.31
C GLU A 43 1.76 12.56 -11.75
N LYS A 44 1.37 13.45 -10.83
CA LYS A 44 2.28 14.37 -10.14
C LYS A 44 3.37 13.64 -9.35
N ILE A 45 3.00 12.56 -8.65
CA ILE A 45 3.96 11.71 -7.92
C ILE A 45 4.94 11.10 -8.92
N ASN A 46 4.41 10.52 -10.00
CA ASN A 46 5.22 9.86 -11.02
C ASN A 46 6.13 10.85 -11.76
N GLN A 47 5.65 12.06 -12.06
CA GLN A 47 6.46 13.14 -12.64
C GLN A 47 7.58 13.60 -11.70
N LYS A 48 7.32 13.70 -10.39
CA LYS A 48 8.36 14.03 -9.41
C LYS A 48 9.43 12.95 -9.36
N PHE A 49 9.03 11.68 -9.32
CA PHE A 49 9.93 10.54 -9.39
C PHE A 49 10.73 10.52 -10.70
N MET A 50 10.08 10.73 -11.86
CA MET A 50 10.72 10.78 -13.17
C MET A 50 11.74 11.92 -13.26
N ARG A 51 11.40 13.14 -12.82
CA ARG A 51 12.37 14.26 -12.80
C ARG A 51 13.59 13.95 -11.94
N GLN A 52 13.39 13.32 -10.78
CA GLN A 52 14.50 12.91 -9.93
C GLN A 52 15.37 11.84 -10.61
N ASN A 53 14.77 10.81 -11.19
CA ASN A 53 15.49 9.76 -11.91
C ASN A 53 16.24 10.29 -13.12
N ILE A 54 15.64 11.18 -13.91
CA ILE A 54 16.30 11.80 -15.08
C ILE A 54 17.47 12.67 -14.62
N ARG A 55 17.30 13.46 -13.56
CA ARG A 55 18.39 14.31 -13.04
C ARG A 55 19.56 13.48 -12.52
N ILE A 56 19.28 12.43 -11.74
CA ILE A 56 20.29 11.52 -11.20
C ILE A 56 20.94 10.72 -12.34
N GLY A 57 20.13 10.22 -13.29
CA GLY A 57 20.61 9.50 -14.47
C GLY A 57 21.51 10.35 -15.37
N GLY A 58 21.13 11.61 -15.61
CA GLY A 58 21.95 12.56 -16.37
C GLY A 58 23.28 12.87 -15.69
N LEU A 59 23.28 13.09 -14.37
CA LEU A 59 24.53 13.27 -13.62
C LEU A 59 25.44 12.03 -13.70
N ARG A 60 24.87 10.84 -13.55
CA ARG A 60 25.60 9.57 -13.69
C ARG A 60 26.17 9.40 -15.10
N ALA A 61 25.39 9.71 -16.14
CA ALA A 61 25.84 9.63 -17.52
C ALA A 61 27.03 10.58 -17.79
N LEU A 62 26.97 11.80 -17.27
CA LEU A 62 28.05 12.78 -17.37
C LEU A 62 29.32 12.31 -16.64
N LEU A 63 29.18 11.76 -15.43
CA LEU A 63 30.32 11.19 -14.69
C LEU A 63 30.93 9.98 -15.41
N ASN A 64 30.11 9.10 -16.00
CA ASN A 64 30.59 7.97 -16.80
C ASN A 64 31.35 8.44 -18.04
N LEU A 65 30.85 9.45 -18.75
CA LEU A 65 31.51 10.04 -19.91
C LEU A 65 32.87 10.64 -19.53
N ILE A 66 32.93 11.41 -18.44
CA ILE A 66 34.20 11.96 -17.94
C ILE A 66 35.18 10.83 -17.58
N ARG A 67 34.72 9.81 -16.86
CA ARG A 67 35.54 8.65 -16.50
C ARG A 67 36.10 7.96 -17.75
N GLU A 68 35.27 7.75 -18.78
CA GLU A 68 35.68 7.12 -20.03
C GLU A 68 36.70 7.94 -20.79
N LEU A 69 36.52 9.26 -20.89
CA LEU A 69 37.51 10.16 -21.51
C LEU A 69 38.84 10.14 -20.77
N VAL A 70 38.82 10.21 -19.44
CA VAL A 70 40.05 10.17 -18.62
C VAL A 70 40.76 8.83 -18.76
N ALA A 71 40.03 7.72 -18.67
CA ALA A 71 40.59 6.39 -18.84
C ALA A 71 41.17 6.21 -20.24
N TYR A 72 40.45 6.64 -21.27
CA TYR A 72 40.89 6.55 -22.66
C TYR A 72 42.15 7.39 -22.92
N ALA A 73 42.20 8.63 -22.45
CA ALA A 73 43.36 9.51 -22.60
C ALA A 73 44.59 8.97 -21.86
N TYR A 74 44.42 8.50 -20.63
CA TYR A 74 45.52 7.97 -19.81
C TYR A 74 46.09 6.67 -20.38
N LEU A 75 45.23 5.73 -20.76
CA LEU A 75 45.66 4.47 -21.36
C LEU A 75 46.31 4.70 -22.73
N SER A 76 45.76 5.61 -23.56
CA SER A 76 46.37 5.98 -24.85
C SER A 76 47.76 6.59 -24.67
N TYR A 77 47.94 7.47 -23.68
CA TYR A 77 49.25 8.05 -23.36
C TYR A 77 50.28 6.97 -22.98
N LEU A 78 49.90 5.97 -22.19
CA LEU A 78 50.78 4.87 -21.79
C LEU A 78 51.16 3.94 -22.96
N VAL A 79 50.24 3.70 -23.88
CA VAL A 79 50.50 2.92 -25.11
C VAL A 79 51.47 3.68 -26.02
N CYS A 80 51.23 4.98 -26.26
CA CYS A 80 52.14 5.81 -27.05
C CYS A 80 53.53 5.94 -26.42
N GLY A 81 53.63 5.87 -25.08
CA GLY A 81 54.90 5.83 -24.36
C GLY A 81 55.60 4.46 -24.37
N GLY A 82 55.06 3.46 -25.05
CA GLY A 82 55.62 2.10 -25.14
C GLY A 82 55.61 1.31 -23.83
N ARG A 83 54.88 1.79 -22.81
CA ARG A 83 54.80 1.14 -21.48
C ARG A 83 53.72 0.06 -21.41
N LEU A 84 52.76 0.09 -22.33
CA LEU A 84 51.66 -0.87 -22.43
C LEU A 84 51.46 -1.31 -23.87
N SER A 85 51.09 -2.58 -24.05
CA SER A 85 50.68 -3.08 -25.36
C SER A 85 49.25 -2.64 -25.70
N VAL A 86 48.89 -2.70 -26.99
CA VAL A 86 47.51 -2.43 -27.44
C VAL A 86 46.52 -3.46 -26.86
N SER A 87 46.96 -4.69 -26.59
CA SER A 87 46.13 -5.69 -25.91
C SER A 87 45.86 -5.33 -24.44
N ASP A 88 46.85 -4.81 -23.72
CA ASP A 88 46.68 -4.40 -22.32
C ASP A 88 45.70 -3.24 -22.20
N PHE A 89 45.70 -2.32 -23.19
CA PHE A 89 44.71 -1.26 -23.29
C PHE A 89 43.28 -1.82 -23.32
N ILE A 90 43.00 -2.77 -24.21
CA ILE A 90 41.66 -3.36 -24.37
C ILE A 90 41.26 -4.09 -23.07
N PHE A 91 42.21 -4.81 -22.46
CA PHE A 91 41.98 -5.54 -21.22
C PHE A 91 41.63 -4.61 -20.05
N TYR A 92 42.45 -3.58 -19.78
CA TYR A 92 42.20 -2.64 -18.68
C TYR A 92 40.94 -1.82 -18.91
N PHE A 93 40.66 -1.43 -20.15
CA PHE A 93 39.42 -0.74 -20.49
C PHE A 93 38.19 -1.61 -20.20
N GLY A 94 38.25 -2.91 -20.53
CA GLY A 94 37.22 -3.89 -20.19
C GLY A 94 37.03 -4.06 -18.69
N ILE A 95 38.11 -4.10 -17.89
CA ILE A 95 38.02 -4.18 -16.43
C ILE A 95 37.36 -2.93 -15.84
N ILE A 96 37.78 -1.73 -16.25
CA ILE A 96 37.25 -0.47 -15.70
C ILE A 96 35.75 -0.35 -15.96
N THR A 97 35.32 -0.66 -17.18
CA THR A 97 33.91 -0.62 -17.58
C THR A 97 33.09 -1.72 -16.87
N GLY A 98 33.59 -2.96 -16.87
CA GLY A 98 32.94 -4.10 -16.21
C GLY A 98 32.79 -3.92 -14.70
N PHE A 99 33.86 -3.50 -14.02
CA PHE A 99 33.86 -3.26 -12.57
C PHE A 99 32.88 -2.16 -12.17
N SER A 100 32.82 -1.07 -12.95
CA SER A 100 31.87 0.02 -12.71
C SER A 100 30.41 -0.45 -12.81
N ASN A 101 30.10 -1.26 -13.82
CA ASN A 101 28.76 -1.85 -13.97
C ASN A 101 28.43 -2.80 -12.83
N TRP A 102 29.40 -3.61 -12.39
CA TRP A 102 29.21 -4.53 -11.27
C TRP A 102 28.91 -3.79 -9.96
N ILE A 103 29.63 -2.72 -9.64
CA ILE A 103 29.34 -1.88 -8.47
C ILE A 103 27.92 -1.32 -8.54
N MET A 104 27.52 -0.79 -9.69
CA MET A 104 26.19 -0.21 -9.85
C MET A 104 25.08 -1.24 -9.68
N ASN A 105 25.29 -2.46 -10.21
CA ASN A 105 24.37 -3.56 -9.99
C ASN A 105 24.32 -3.95 -8.51
N ALA A 106 25.46 -4.02 -7.81
CA ALA A 106 25.49 -4.33 -6.38
C ALA A 106 24.68 -3.32 -5.54
N VAL A 107 24.83 -2.02 -5.82
CA VAL A 107 24.02 -0.98 -5.16
C VAL A 107 22.53 -1.14 -5.46
N TYR A 108 22.18 -1.43 -6.71
CA TYR A 108 20.79 -1.67 -7.10
C TYR A 108 20.20 -2.89 -6.39
N GLN A 109 20.95 -3.99 -6.31
CA GLN A 109 20.51 -5.19 -5.59
C GLN A 109 20.36 -4.93 -4.09
N TYR A 110 21.22 -4.12 -3.49
CA TYR A 110 21.06 -3.71 -2.09
C TYR A 110 19.73 -2.97 -1.87
N SER A 111 19.39 -1.99 -2.71
CA SER A 111 18.11 -1.28 -2.62
C SER A 111 16.90 -2.20 -2.83
N ASN A 112 17.01 -3.20 -3.71
CA ASN A 112 15.94 -4.19 -3.89
C ASN A 112 15.76 -5.07 -2.67
N LEU A 113 16.86 -5.51 -2.04
CA LEU A 113 16.83 -6.34 -0.84
C LEU A 113 16.19 -5.59 0.32
N GLU A 114 16.55 -4.33 0.53
CA GLU A 114 15.94 -3.46 1.54
C GLU A 114 14.41 -3.36 1.34
N ARG A 115 13.96 -3.14 0.09
CA ARG A 115 12.54 -3.10 -0.23
C ARG A 115 11.84 -4.42 0.08
N CYS A 116 12.42 -5.55 -0.32
CA CYS A 116 11.87 -6.87 -0.02
C CYS A 116 11.78 -7.12 1.49
N CYS A 117 12.79 -6.72 2.27
CA CYS A 117 12.75 -6.82 3.72
C CYS A 117 11.62 -5.98 4.32
N ASN A 118 11.40 -4.76 3.83
CA ASN A 118 10.31 -3.91 4.29
C ASN A 118 8.92 -4.49 3.95
N ASP A 119 8.76 -5.05 2.75
CA ASP A 119 7.51 -5.73 2.35
C ASP A 119 7.26 -6.98 3.22
N CYS A 120 8.29 -7.79 3.50
CA CYS A 120 8.20 -8.93 4.41
C CYS A 120 7.88 -8.52 5.85
N ALA A 121 8.41 -7.38 6.32
CA ALA A 121 8.12 -6.86 7.66
C ALA A 121 6.66 -6.46 7.79
N ALA A 122 6.10 -5.74 6.80
CA ALA A 122 4.68 -5.37 6.79
C ALA A 122 3.76 -6.60 6.75
N PHE A 123 4.14 -7.64 5.99
CA PHE A 123 3.40 -8.89 5.97
C PHE A 123 3.47 -9.61 7.31
N ARG A 124 4.65 -9.66 7.95
CA ARG A 124 4.82 -10.24 9.28
C ARG A 124 3.97 -9.52 10.32
N GLU A 125 3.98 -8.19 10.33
CA GLU A 125 3.15 -7.38 11.23
C GLU A 125 1.67 -7.72 11.09
N PHE A 126 1.19 -7.90 9.86
CA PHE A 126 -0.18 -8.33 9.61
C PHE A 126 -0.48 -9.74 10.14
N VAL A 127 0.42 -10.70 9.91
CA VAL A 127 0.22 -12.10 10.37
C VAL A 127 0.33 -12.24 11.88
N GLU A 128 1.22 -11.48 12.51
CA GLU A 128 1.43 -11.47 13.96
C GLU A 128 0.42 -10.59 14.71
N SER A 129 -0.36 -9.76 14.01
CA SER A 129 -1.44 -9.02 14.65
C SER A 129 -2.45 -9.99 15.25
N GLU A 130 -2.77 -9.83 16.54
CA GLU A 130 -3.72 -10.69 17.22
C GLU A 130 -5.09 -10.59 16.53
N GLU A 131 -5.64 -11.73 16.10
CA GLU A 131 -7.03 -11.78 15.70
C GLU A 131 -7.91 -11.44 16.92
N GLU A 132 -8.79 -10.44 16.81
CA GLU A 132 -9.73 -9.98 17.85
C GLU A 132 -10.75 -11.06 18.33
N GLY A 133 -10.53 -12.34 18.08
CA GLY A 133 -11.48 -13.43 18.31
C GLY A 133 -10.96 -14.66 19.05
N GLN A 134 -9.74 -14.64 19.62
CA GLN A 134 -9.11 -15.86 20.16
C GLN A 134 -9.75 -16.44 21.44
N ASN A 135 -10.66 -15.71 22.10
CA ASN A 135 -11.35 -16.19 23.30
C ASN A 135 -12.81 -16.56 22.99
N ARG A 136 -13.05 -17.47 22.03
CA ARG A 136 -14.35 -18.16 21.98
C ARG A 136 -14.34 -19.23 23.07
N PRO A 137 -15.10 -19.06 24.16
CA PRO A 137 -15.16 -20.10 25.17
C PRO A 137 -15.86 -21.34 24.57
N ASP A 138 -15.37 -22.52 24.92
CA ASP A 138 -15.99 -23.81 24.53
C ASP A 138 -17.25 -24.01 25.38
N ILE A 139 -18.34 -23.36 24.97
CA ILE A 139 -19.62 -23.36 25.66
C ILE A 139 -20.65 -23.99 24.74
N ASP A 140 -21.31 -25.01 25.26
CA ASP A 140 -22.52 -25.56 24.65
C ASP A 140 -23.69 -24.59 24.85
N PHE A 141 -24.32 -24.18 23.75
CA PHE A 141 -25.44 -23.23 23.75
C PHE A 141 -26.81 -23.92 23.83
N ASP A 142 -26.88 -25.25 23.93
CA ASP A 142 -28.15 -26.01 23.92
C ASP A 142 -29.11 -25.66 25.08
N ASP A 143 -28.58 -25.15 26.21
CA ASP A 143 -29.32 -24.83 27.44
C ASP A 143 -29.32 -23.34 27.85
N VAL A 144 -29.17 -22.41 26.90
CA VAL A 144 -29.30 -20.97 27.22
C VAL A 144 -30.75 -20.61 27.57
N ALA A 145 -30.99 -20.25 28.83
CA ALA A 145 -32.32 -19.88 29.34
C ALA A 145 -32.75 -18.45 28.96
N SER A 146 -31.80 -17.52 28.87
CA SER A 146 -32.07 -16.12 28.52
C SER A 146 -30.80 -15.37 28.11
N ILE A 147 -30.97 -14.35 27.27
CA ILE A 147 -29.92 -13.40 26.88
C ILE A 147 -30.30 -12.03 27.47
N GLU A 148 -29.37 -11.38 28.18
CA GLU A 148 -29.62 -10.10 28.83
C GLU A 148 -28.55 -9.07 28.42
N PHE A 149 -29.01 -7.96 27.83
CA PHE A 149 -28.25 -6.72 27.74
C PHE A 149 -28.47 -5.94 29.03
N LYS A 150 -27.38 -5.59 29.73
CA LYS A 150 -27.45 -4.84 30.99
C LYS A 150 -26.59 -3.59 30.92
N ASN A 151 -27.24 -2.44 30.78
CA ASN A 151 -26.64 -1.11 30.74
C ASN A 151 -25.53 -1.00 29.67
N VAL A 152 -25.71 -1.68 28.54
CA VAL A 152 -24.69 -1.78 27.50
C VAL A 152 -24.54 -0.43 26.81
N SER A 153 -23.33 0.09 26.79
CA SER A 153 -22.95 1.28 26.02
C SER A 153 -21.76 0.93 25.14
N PHE A 154 -21.82 1.29 23.86
CA PHE A 154 -20.78 0.95 22.90
C PHE A 154 -20.56 2.10 21.92
N THR A 155 -19.29 2.37 21.66
CA THR A 155 -18.84 3.40 20.71
C THR A 155 -17.81 2.76 19.80
N TYR A 156 -18.04 2.83 18.48
CA TYR A 156 -17.02 2.40 17.53
C TYR A 156 -15.76 3.27 17.68
N PRO A 157 -14.54 2.72 17.51
CA PRO A 157 -13.30 3.48 17.68
C PRO A 157 -13.20 4.77 16.86
N SER A 158 -13.91 4.84 15.73
CA SER A 158 -13.95 6.01 14.83
C SER A 158 -15.14 6.95 15.07
N ALA A 159 -15.99 6.70 16.07
CA ALA A 159 -17.20 7.48 16.33
C ALA A 159 -16.98 8.49 17.47
N GLU A 160 -17.37 9.74 17.26
CA GLU A 160 -17.33 10.79 18.30
C GLU A 160 -18.47 10.67 19.33
N LYS A 161 -19.56 9.98 18.96
CA LYS A 161 -20.73 9.77 19.82
C LYS A 161 -20.99 8.29 20.04
N SER A 162 -21.49 7.97 21.23
CA SER A 162 -21.87 6.61 21.59
C SER A 162 -22.94 6.07 20.64
N THR A 163 -22.72 4.87 20.13
CA THR A 163 -23.59 4.22 19.13
C THR A 163 -24.73 3.45 19.80
N VAL A 164 -24.46 2.86 20.96
CA VAL A 164 -25.46 2.29 21.87
C VAL A 164 -25.28 2.98 23.22
N CYS A 165 -26.36 3.45 23.84
CA CYS A 165 -26.31 4.20 25.10
C CYS A 165 -27.20 3.52 26.15
N ASN A 166 -26.58 2.94 27.17
CA ASN A 166 -27.24 2.37 28.34
C ASN A 166 -28.44 1.45 27.99
N MET A 167 -28.27 0.58 26.99
CA MET A 167 -29.32 -0.30 26.52
C MET A 167 -29.46 -1.50 27.46
N SER A 168 -30.68 -1.72 27.96
CA SER A 168 -31.02 -2.81 28.86
C SER A 168 -32.27 -3.54 28.39
N PHE A 169 -32.15 -4.83 28.09
CA PHE A 169 -33.29 -5.70 27.75
C PHE A 169 -32.93 -7.16 28.04
N LYS A 170 -33.96 -7.99 28.27
CA LYS A 170 -33.80 -9.43 28.50
C LYS A 170 -34.74 -10.19 27.57
N VAL A 171 -34.22 -11.25 26.95
CA VAL A 171 -34.97 -12.16 26.07
C VAL A 171 -34.88 -13.56 26.66
N ASN A 172 -36.02 -14.15 27.00
CA ASN A 172 -36.07 -15.53 27.50
C ASN A 172 -36.19 -16.53 26.35
N ARG A 173 -35.86 -17.81 26.62
CA ARG A 173 -35.99 -18.89 25.64
C ARG A 173 -37.42 -18.97 25.11
N GLY A 174 -37.56 -18.90 23.78
CA GLY A 174 -38.86 -18.92 23.08
C GLY A 174 -39.55 -17.56 22.92
N GLU A 175 -38.97 -16.47 23.46
CA GLU A 175 -39.48 -15.12 23.23
C GLU A 175 -38.89 -14.50 21.96
N ASN A 176 -39.72 -13.77 21.23
CA ASN A 176 -39.29 -12.98 20.07
C ASN A 176 -39.35 -11.50 20.42
N ILE A 177 -38.21 -10.81 20.36
CA ILE A 177 -38.14 -9.36 20.54
C ILE A 177 -37.90 -8.67 19.20
N ALA A 178 -38.59 -7.55 18.98
CA ALA A 178 -38.36 -6.68 17.81
C ALA A 178 -37.73 -5.37 18.27
N ILE A 179 -36.54 -5.05 17.77
CA ILE A 179 -35.88 -3.77 18.03
C ILE A 179 -36.27 -2.78 16.92
N VAL A 180 -37.10 -1.80 17.26
CA VAL A 180 -37.58 -0.75 16.34
C VAL A 180 -37.04 0.62 16.74
N GLY A 181 -36.88 1.52 15.77
CA GLY A 181 -36.45 2.90 16.01
C GLY A 181 -35.98 3.59 14.73
N GLU A 182 -35.55 4.84 14.84
CA GLU A 182 -35.06 5.63 13.71
C GLU A 182 -33.73 5.14 13.14
N ASN A 183 -33.45 5.48 11.89
CA ASN A 183 -32.16 5.16 11.26
C ASN A 183 -31.01 5.80 12.08
N GLY A 184 -29.99 5.00 12.41
CA GLY A 184 -28.87 5.45 13.24
C GLY A 184 -29.04 5.24 14.75
N ALA A 185 -30.17 4.73 15.24
CA ALA A 185 -30.40 4.47 16.67
C ALA A 185 -29.57 3.30 17.27
N GLY A 186 -28.58 2.76 16.56
CA GLY A 186 -27.70 1.68 17.07
C GLY A 186 -28.22 0.25 16.96
N LYS A 187 -29.36 0.01 16.27
CA LYS A 187 -30.00 -1.32 16.16
C LYS A 187 -29.07 -2.42 15.62
N THR A 188 -28.46 -2.18 14.46
CA THR A 188 -27.53 -3.15 13.84
C THR A 188 -26.29 -3.37 14.73
N THR A 189 -25.86 -2.34 15.46
CA THR A 189 -24.75 -2.45 16.40
C THR A 189 -25.12 -3.30 17.60
N ALA A 190 -26.32 -3.13 18.16
CA ALA A 190 -26.81 -3.97 19.25
C ALA A 190 -26.88 -5.46 18.83
N VAL A 191 -27.29 -5.75 17.60
CA VAL A 191 -27.29 -7.12 17.06
C VAL A 191 -25.88 -7.66 16.84
N LYS A 192 -24.90 -6.83 16.44
CA LYS A 192 -23.49 -7.26 16.27
C LYS A 192 -22.73 -7.49 17.57
N LEU A 193 -23.25 -6.97 18.69
CA LEU A 193 -22.66 -7.15 20.03
C LEU A 193 -23.14 -8.43 20.72
N LEU A 194 -24.15 -9.10 20.15
CA LEU A 194 -24.57 -10.46 20.49
C LEU A 194 -23.71 -11.47 19.72
#